data_AF-D8K769-F1
#
_entry.id   AF-D8K769-F1
#
_cell.length_a   1.000
_cell.length_b   1.000
_cell.length_c   1.000
_cell.angle_alpha   90.00
_cell.angle_beta   90.00
_cell.angle_gamma   90.00
#
_symmetry.space_group_name_H-M   'P 1'
#
loop_
_entity.id
_entity.type
_entity.pdbx_description
1 polymer ?
#
loop_
_entity_poly.entity_id
_entity_poly.type
_entity_poly.pdbx_seq_one_letter_code
_entity_poly.pdbx_strand_id
1 'polypeptide(L)' 'MQPPNSEKGRINLLLQRDGLEAARNWVERTLNNYRKAIASPANHASQKNYKPLFEQSIEEFEQWLSTHPETISKEKKPNS' A
#
# COMPACT_ATOMS: atom_id res chain seq x y z
N MET A 1 -8.31 12.73 17.13
CA MET A 1 -7.80 11.41 16.72
C MET A 1 -6.60 11.67 15.82
N GLN A 2 -5.39 11.31 16.26
CA GLN A 2 -4.19 11.45 15.43
C GLN A 2 -4.33 10.46 14.26
N PRO A 3 -3.98 10.82 13.01
CA PRO A 3 -3.85 9.82 11.97
C PRO A 3 -2.86 8.76 12.49
N PRO A 4 -3.09 7.47 12.24
CA PRO A 4 -2.12 6.46 12.64
C PRO A 4 -0.79 6.85 12.00
N ASN A 5 0.25 7.06 12.82
CA ASN A 5 1.56 7.54 12.40
C ASN A 5 2.32 6.53 11.50
N SER A 6 1.63 5.53 10.94
CA SER A 6 2.17 4.47 10.09
C SER A 6 1.09 4.01 9.11
N GLU A 7 1.48 3.74 7.86
CA GLU A 7 0.55 3.33 6.81
C GLU A 7 -0.15 2.01 7.15
N LYS A 8 0.51 1.10 7.89
CA LYS A 8 -0.12 -0.11 8.47
C LYS A 8 -1.39 0.18 9.27
N GLY A 9 -1.42 1.27 10.05
CA GLY A 9 -2.61 1.63 10.82
C GLY A 9 -3.76 2.11 9.93
N ARG A 10 -3.45 2.81 8.82
CA ARG A 10 -4.45 3.24 7.83
C ARG A 10 -5.04 2.04 7.10
N ILE A 11 -4.18 1.09 6.73
CA ILE A 11 -4.58 -0.16 6.10
C ILE A 11 -5.51 -0.96 7.03
N ASN A 12 -5.17 -1.10 8.31
CA ASN A 12 -6.04 -1.78 9.29
C ASN A 12 -7.41 -1.12 9.45
N LEU A 13 -7.49 0.22 9.46
CA LEU A 13 -8.77 0.92 9.51
C LEU A 13 -9.62 0.66 8.26
N LEU A 14 -9.00 0.67 7.08
CA LEU A 14 -9.68 0.36 5.82
C LEU A 14 -10.14 -1.10 5.78
N LEU A 15 -9.31 -2.02 6.27
CA LEU A 15 -9.68 -3.44 6.40
C LEU A 15 -10.90 -3.63 7.28
N GLN A 16 -10.92 -2.96 8.44
CA GLN A 16 -12.05 -3.05 9.38
C GLN A 16 -13.31 -2.37 8.85
N ARG A 17 -13.18 -1.29 8.07
CA ARG A 17 -14.30 -0.49 7.57
C ARG A 17 -14.91 -1.04 6.29
N ASP A 18 -14.07 -1.33 5.30
CA ASP A 18 -14.49 -1.58 3.92
C ASP A 18 -14.13 -3.01 3.43
N GLY A 19 -13.36 -3.76 4.21
CA GLY A 19 -12.93 -5.11 3.86
C GLY A 19 -11.66 -5.17 3.00
N LEU A 20 -11.21 -6.39 2.73
CA LEU A 20 -9.91 -6.68 2.11
C LEU A 20 -9.77 -6.12 0.70
N GLU A 21 -10.79 -6.29 -0.14
CA GLU A 21 -10.75 -5.84 -1.55
C GLU A 21 -10.66 -4.31 -1.66
N ALA A 22 -11.46 -3.60 -0.87
CA ALA A 22 -11.45 -2.13 -0.85
C ALA A 22 -10.14 -1.58 -0.28
N ALA A 23 -9.64 -2.18 0.81
CA ALA A 23 -8.33 -1.83 1.38
C ALA A 23 -7.20 -2.07 0.37
N ARG A 24 -7.22 -3.19 -0.35
CA ARG A 24 -6.23 -3.52 -1.38
C ARG A 24 -6.23 -2.51 -2.53
N ASN A 25 -7.39 -2.22 -3.11
CA ASN A 25 -7.51 -1.24 -4.19
C ASN A 25 -7.00 0.14 -3.74
N TRP A 26 -7.31 0.54 -2.50
CA TRP A 26 -6.78 1.77 -1.93
C TRP A 26 -5.25 1.75 -1.80
N VAL A 27 -4.66 0.65 -1.31
CA VAL A 27 -3.20 0.48 -1.21
C VAL A 27 -2.55 0.56 -2.59
N GLU A 28 -3.06 -0.15 -3.59
CA GLU A 28 -2.50 -0.16 -4.95
C GLU A 28 -2.56 1.22 -5.61
N ARG A 29 -3.68 1.94 -5.48
CA ARG A 29 -3.83 3.31 -5.99
C ARG A 29 -2.88 4.27 -5.28
N THR A 30 -2.75 4.15 -3.96
CA THR A 30 -1.88 5.02 -3.15
C THR A 30 -0.41 4.76 -3.46
N LEU A 31 -0.01 3.50 -3.58
CA LEU A 31 1.34 3.09 -3.97
C LEU A 31 1.73 3.68 -5.35
N ASN A 32 0.84 3.61 -6.33
CA ASN A 32 1.08 4.20 -7.65
C ASN A 32 1.24 5.73 -7.59
N ASN A 33 0.45 6.41 -6.76
CA ASN A 33 0.59 7.85 -6.55
C ASN A 33 1.91 8.20 -5.87
N TYR A 34 2.35 7.42 -4.87
CA TYR A 34 3.61 7.65 -4.18
C TYR A 34 4.81 7.42 -5.10
N ARG A 35 4.80 6.36 -5.91
CA ARG A 35 5.81 6.12 -6.94
C ARG A 35 5.90 7.26 -7.95
N LYS A 36 4.76 7.80 -8.41
CA LYS A 36 4.72 8.97 -9.30
C LYS A 36 5.24 10.24 -8.62
N ALA A 37 4.95 10.43 -7.33
CA ALA A 37 5.38 11.59 -6.56
C ALA A 37 6.90 11.62 -6.37
N ILE A 38 7.55 10.47 -6.12
CA ILE A 38 9.02 10.38 -6.02
C ILE A 38 9.72 10.44 -7.38
N ALA A 39 9.07 9.99 -8.45
CA ALA A 39 9.64 9.98 -9.80
C ALA A 39 9.59 11.35 -10.50
N SER A 40 8.72 12.26 -10.06
CA SER A 40 8.61 13.60 -10.64
C SER A 40 9.39 14.64 -9.82
N PRO A 41 10.53 15.16 -10.30
CA PRO A 41 11.36 16.12 -9.57
C PRO A 41 10.69 17.49 -9.35
N ALA A 42 9.50 17.71 -9.93
CA ALA A 42 8.70 18.92 -9.81
C ALA A 42 7.74 18.92 -8.61
N ASN A 43 7.56 17.77 -7.93
CA ASN A 43 6.67 17.69 -6.77
C ASN A 43 7.44 17.98 -5.46
N HIS A 44 6.76 18.65 -4.51
CA HIS A 44 7.25 18.87 -3.13
C HIS A 44 7.74 17.58 -2.42
N ALA A 45 7.29 16.40 -2.88
CA ALA A 45 7.75 15.09 -2.43
C ALA A 45 9.21 14.78 -2.78
N SER A 46 9.79 15.44 -3.79
CA SER A 46 11.21 15.35 -4.15
C SER A 46 12.11 16.26 -3.30
N GLN A 47 11.55 17.03 -2.36
CA GLN A 47 12.36 17.71 -1.37
C GLN A 47 13.01 16.67 -0.43
N LYS A 48 14.31 16.84 -0.15
CA LYS A 48 15.18 15.86 0.54
C LYS A 48 14.61 15.28 1.84
N ASN A 49 13.72 16.00 2.51
CA ASN A 49 13.16 15.59 3.81
C ASN A 49 11.96 14.64 3.69
N TYR A 50 11.23 14.67 2.56
CA TYR A 50 10.01 13.86 2.40
C TYR A 50 10.25 12.56 1.64
N LYS A 51 11.25 12.53 0.75
CA LYS A 51 11.62 11.33 0.01
C LYS A 51 11.78 10.07 0.88
N PRO A 52 12.53 10.07 2.00
CA PRO A 52 12.67 8.87 2.84
C PRO A 52 11.35 8.40 3.48
N LEU A 53 10.42 9.33 3.77
CA LEU A 53 9.10 8.99 4.31
C LEU A 53 8.21 8.32 3.25
N PHE A 54 8.31 8.78 2.00
CA PHE A 54 7.63 8.13 0.87
C PHE A 54 8.22 6.75 0.56
N GLU A 55 9.55 6.61 0.59
CA GLU A 55 10.23 5.32 0.40
C GLU A 55 9.83 4.31 1.49
N GLN A 56 9.81 4.72 2.75
CA GLN A 56 9.35 3.86 3.85
C GLN A 56 7.88 3.45 3.67
N SER A 57 7.01 4.40 3.32
CA SER A 57 5.59 4.10 3.09
C SER A 57 5.38 3.14 1.92
N ILE A 58 6.16 3.27 0.85
CA ILE A 58 6.15 2.36 -0.29
C ILE A 58 6.53 0.94 0.15
N GLU A 59 7.61 0.78 0.92
CA GLU A 59 8.02 -0.52 1.43
C GLU A 59 6.94 -1.16 2.32
N GLU A 60 6.31 -0.38 3.20
CA GLU A 60 5.21 -0.86 4.05
C GLU A 60 4.02 -1.36 3.22
N PHE A 61 3.67 -0.67 2.13
CA PHE A 61 2.62 -1.10 1.21
C PHE A 61 2.99 -2.36 0.43
N GLU A 62 4.21 -2.46 -0.06
CA GLU A 62 4.69 -3.63 -0.79
C GLU A 62 4.71 -4.88 0.10
N GLN A 63 5.22 -4.76 1.33
CA GLN A 63 5.19 -5.84 2.32
C GLN A 63 3.76 -6.28 2.63
N TRP A 64 2.82 -5.34 2.76
CA TRP A 64 1.42 -5.67 3.02
C TRP A 64 0.78 -6.41 1.84
N LEU A 65 1.03 -5.98 0.60
CA LEU A 65 0.55 -6.66 -0.61
C LEU A 65 1.15 -8.07 -0.77
N SER A 66 2.41 -8.28 -0.38
CA SER A 66 3.05 -9.60 -0.40
C SER A 66 2.49 -10.58 0.64
N THR A 67 2.05 -10.07 1.80
CA THR A 67 1.46 -10.90 2.88
C THR A 67 -0.03 -11.16 2.68
N HIS A 68 -0.68 -10.35 1.84
CA HIS A 68 -2.07 -10.52 1.44
C HIS A 68 -2.09 -10.75 -0.08
N PRO A 69 -1.56 -11.89 -0.58
CA PRO A 69 -1.69 -12.19 -1.99
C PRO A 69 -3.17 -12.11 -2.34
N GLU A 70 -3.49 -11.52 -3.50
CA GLU A 70 -4.82 -11.68 -4.07
C GLU A 70 -5.16 -13.15 -3.94
N THR A 71 -6.33 -13.49 -3.44
CA THR A 71 -6.78 -14.87 -3.41
C THR A 71 -6.76 -15.33 -4.86
N ILE A 72 -5.63 -15.89 -5.27
CA ILE A 72 -5.51 -16.72 -6.43
C ILE A 72 -6.37 -17.90 -6.02
N SER A 73 -7.66 -17.80 -6.33
CA SER A 73 -8.51 -18.92 -6.70
C SER A 73 -7.82 -19.61 -7.88
N LYS A 74 -6.70 -20.25 -7.60
CA LYS A 74 -6.31 -21.51 -8.18
C LYS A 74 -6.35 -22.46 -7.02
N GLU A 75 -7.56 -22.93 -6.77
CA GLU A 75 -7.78 -24.34 -6.55
C GLU A 75 -6.94 -25.11 -7.59
N LYS A 76 -5.65 -25.33 -7.30
CA LYS A 76 -4.95 -26.47 -7.85
C LYS A 76 -5.56 -27.66 -7.11
N LYS A 77 -6.68 -28.17 -7.62
CA LYS A 77 -6.97 -29.60 -7.46
C LYS A 77 -5.73 -30.32 -8.00
N PRO A 78 -4.99 -31.11 -7.21
CA PRO A 78 -4.26 -32.22 -7.81
C PRO A 78 -5.34 -33.12 -8.44
N ASN A 79 -5.44 -33.07 -9.76
CA ASN A 79 -6.27 -33.97 -10.54
C ASN A 79 -5.64 -35.36 -10.39
N SER A 80 -6.45 -36.30 -9.86
CA SER A 80 -6.34 -37.76 -9.84
C SER A 80 -4.97 -38.43 -9.85
#